data_AF-X1QBR3-F1
#
_entry.id   AF-X1QBR3-F1
#
_cell.length_a   1.000
_cell.length_b   1.000
_cell.length_c   1.000
_cell.angle_alpha   90.00
_cell.angle_beta   90.00
_cell.angle_gamma   90.00
#
_symmetry.space_group_name_H-M   'P 1'
#
loop_
_entity.id
_entity.type
_entity.pdbx_description
1 polymer ?
#
loop_
_entity_poly.entity_id
_entity_poly.type
_entity_poly.pdbx_seq_one_letter_code
_entity_poly.pdbx_strand_id
1 'polypeptide(L)'
;MVKTDPEVRDKTTHIRLSAIEIKRDNGWQEVSGDALLFVPRYPTYEYGDVLQVTGKLETPPKLDDFDYKGYLAHQGIYSTMLYPEIEISERGKGIKPLEWVYSLRNGLSQTLTEVLPEPQ
;
A
#
# COMPACT_ATOMS: atom_id res chain seq x y z
N MET A 1 -3.26 1.97 3.33
CA MET A 1 -3.92 3.28 3.57
C MET A 1 -2.87 4.35 3.83
N VAL A 2 -3.06 5.56 3.33
CA VAL A 2 -2.18 6.71 3.60
C VAL A 2 -2.29 7.12 5.06
N LYS A 3 -1.18 7.01 5.81
CA LYS A 3 -1.15 7.14 7.27
C LYS A 3 -1.07 8.56 7.77
N THR A 4 -0.49 9.46 6.99
CA THR A 4 -0.30 10.88 7.31
C THR A 4 -0.41 11.69 6.03
N ASP A 5 -0.58 13.01 6.14
CA ASP A 5 -0.49 13.89 4.98
C ASP A 5 0.80 13.62 4.19
N PRO A 6 0.71 13.40 2.86
CA PRO A 6 1.89 13.16 2.05
C PRO A 6 2.84 14.37 2.04
N GLU A 7 4.13 14.10 2.15
CA GLU A 7 5.15 15.15 2.09
C GLU A 7 5.47 15.44 0.62
N VAL A 8 4.94 16.55 0.12
CA VAL A 8 5.18 17.00 -1.26
C VAL A 8 6.51 17.75 -1.32
N ARG A 9 7.40 17.30 -2.21
CA ARG A 9 8.65 17.96 -2.57
C ARG A 9 8.57 18.49 -4.00
N ASP A 10 9.67 19.01 -4.54
CA ASP A 10 9.67 19.67 -5.87
C ASP A 10 9.06 18.81 -6.98
N LYS A 11 9.55 17.57 -7.12
CA LYS A 11 9.14 16.63 -8.18
C LYS A 11 8.57 15.31 -7.67
N THR A 12 8.76 15.03 -6.38
CA THR A 12 8.37 13.77 -5.74
C THR A 12 7.43 14.04 -4.58
N THR A 13 6.57 13.09 -4.28
CA THR A 13 5.77 13.05 -3.07
C THR A 13 6.16 11.82 -2.28
N HIS A 14 6.38 11.97 -0.98
CA HIS A 14 6.61 10.86 -0.08
C HIS A 14 5.31 10.48 0.61
N ILE A 15 4.89 9.23 0.44
CA ILE A 15 3.66 8.70 1.03
C ILE A 15 4.05 7.67 2.08
N ARG A 16 3.63 7.90 3.31
CA ARG A 16 3.67 6.87 4.35
C ARG A 16 2.43 6.00 4.25
N LEU A 17 2.59 4.77 3.77
CA LEU A 17 1.52 3.81 3.60
C LEU A 17 1.54 2.79 4.74
N SER A 18 0.43 2.71 5.49
CA SER A 18 0.16 1.55 6.35
C SER A 18 -0.32 0.39 5.48
N ALA A 19 0.43 -0.69 5.45
CA ALA A 19 0.02 -1.94 4.81
C ALA A 19 -1.04 -2.63 5.67
N ILE A 20 -2.08 -3.14 5.00
CA ILE A 20 -3.19 -3.90 5.62
C ILE A 20 -3.15 -5.34 5.09
N GLU A 21 -2.93 -5.48 3.79
CA GLU A 21 -2.78 -6.77 3.12
C GLU A 21 -1.68 -6.68 2.07
N ILE A 22 -1.05 -7.83 1.78
CA ILE A 22 -0.14 -8.00 0.65
C ILE A 22 -0.53 -9.24 -0.15
N LYS A 23 -0.37 -9.16 -1.46
CA LYS A 23 -0.53 -10.31 -2.34
C LYS A 23 0.81 -11.04 -2.45
N ARG A 24 0.83 -12.33 -2.09
CA ARG A 24 1.93 -13.26 -2.35
C ARG A 24 1.45 -14.41 -3.24
N ASP A 25 2.35 -15.31 -3.61
CA ASP A 25 2.04 -16.46 -4.48
C ASP A 25 0.86 -17.30 -3.95
N ASN A 26 0.69 -17.35 -2.62
CA ASN A 26 -0.38 -18.10 -1.95
C ASN A 26 -1.65 -17.28 -1.69
N GLY A 27 -1.78 -16.09 -2.29
CA GLY A 27 -2.95 -15.21 -2.14
C GLY A 27 -2.71 -13.97 -1.27
N TRP A 28 -3.79 -13.31 -0.90
CA TRP A 28 -3.75 -12.14 0.00
C TRP A 28 -3.48 -12.57 1.44
N GLN A 29 -2.57 -11.86 2.10
CA GLN A 29 -2.23 -12.07 3.50
C GLN A 29 -2.35 -10.75 4.25
N GLU A 30 -3.07 -10.77 5.37
CA GLU A 30 -3.13 -9.66 6.31
C GLU A 30 -1.71 -9.39 6.86
N VAL A 31 -1.30 -8.13 6.83
CA VAL A 31 -0.01 -7.68 7.36
C VAL A 31 -0.16 -6.36 8.08
N SER A 32 0.78 -6.08 8.97
CA SER A 32 0.90 -4.78 9.63
C SER A 32 2.31 -4.25 9.45
N GLY A 33 2.44 -3.01 9.01
CA GLY A 33 3.72 -2.34 8.87
C GLY A 33 3.62 -1.10 7.99
N ASP A 34 4.58 -0.20 8.13
CA ASP A 34 4.62 1.01 7.33
C ASP A 34 5.68 0.90 6.24
N ALA A 35 5.31 1.35 5.04
CA ALA A 35 6.21 1.53 3.93
C ALA A 35 6.25 3.00 3.50
N LEU A 36 7.42 3.46 3.06
CA LEU A 36 7.60 4.78 2.46
C LEU A 36 7.63 4.65 0.94
N LEU A 37 6.63 5.24 0.28
CA LEU A 37 6.54 5.26 -1.17
C LEU A 37 7.09 6.59 -1.69
N PHE A 38 7.92 6.51 -2.73
CA PHE A 38 8.38 7.67 -3.49
C PHE A 38 7.62 7.72 -4.80
N VAL A 39 6.78 8.71 -5.00
CA VAL A 39 5.91 8.82 -6.19
C VAL A 39 6.13 10.15 -6.89
N PRO A 40 5.76 10.27 -8.17
CA PRO A 40 5.75 11.58 -8.84
C PRO A 40 4.80 12.54 -8.13
N ARG A 41 5.06 13.84 -8.24
CA ARG A 41 4.23 14.89 -7.60
C ARG A 41 2.73 14.82 -7.96
N TYR A 42 2.41 14.33 -9.15
CA TYR A 42 1.05 14.15 -9.63
C TYR A 42 0.81 12.70 -10.08
N PRO A 43 -0.40 12.15 -9.85
CA PRO A 43 -1.54 12.77 -9.18
C PRO A 43 -1.30 12.98 -7.67
N THR A 44 -2.12 13.83 -7.04
CA THR A 44 -2.03 14.08 -5.59
C THR A 44 -2.77 13.01 -4.79
N TYR A 45 -2.28 12.75 -3.59
CA TYR A 45 -2.84 11.81 -2.62
C TYR A 45 -3.10 12.54 -1.32
N GLU A 46 -4.09 12.07 -0.56
CA GLU A 46 -4.47 12.68 0.71
C GLU A 46 -4.46 11.66 1.83
N TYR A 47 -4.35 12.15 3.06
CA TYR A 47 -4.51 11.32 4.25
C TYR A 47 -5.84 10.56 4.20
N GLY A 48 -5.81 9.26 4.54
CA GLY A 48 -6.98 8.40 4.49
C GLY A 48 -7.25 7.74 3.13
N ASP A 49 -6.55 8.10 2.05
CA ASP A 49 -6.66 7.38 0.78
C ASP A 49 -6.31 5.89 0.96
N VAL A 50 -7.14 5.01 0.40
CA VAL A 50 -6.86 3.57 0.30
C VAL A 50 -6.26 3.31 -1.08
N LEU A 51 -5.03 2.84 -1.07
CA LEU A 51 -4.21 2.65 -2.27
C LEU A 51 -3.90 1.18 -2.45
N GLN A 52 -4.14 0.66 -3.65
CA GLN A 52 -3.53 -0.57 -4.14
C GLN A 52 -2.20 -0.20 -4.79
N VAL A 53 -1.12 -0.78 -4.30
CA VAL A 53 0.24 -0.42 -4.70
C VAL A 53 0.97 -1.66 -5.19
N THR A 54 1.47 -1.59 -6.42
CA THR A 54 2.23 -2.66 -7.05
C THR A 54 3.63 -2.16 -7.34
N GLY A 55 4.63 -2.87 -6.82
CA GLY A 55 6.02 -2.49 -7.01
C GLY A 55 6.96 -3.35 -6.18
N LYS A 56 8.24 -3.01 -6.26
CA LYS A 56 9.29 -3.72 -5.53
C LYS A 56 9.47 -3.10 -4.15
N LEU A 57 9.23 -3.90 -3.12
CA LEU A 57 9.54 -3.53 -1.74
C LEU A 57 11.06 -3.64 -1.54
N GLU A 58 11.70 -2.55 -1.13
CA GLU A 58 13.14 -2.47 -0.93
C GLU A 58 13.48 -2.10 0.51
N THR A 59 14.66 -2.50 0.98
CA THR A 59 15.19 -2.00 2.25
C THR A 59 15.70 -0.58 2.02
N PRO A 60 15.41 0.36 2.95
CA PRO A 60 15.91 1.73 2.80
C PRO A 60 17.43 1.76 2.59
N PRO A 61 17.92 2.52 1.61
CA PRO A 61 19.36 2.64 1.36
C PRO A 61 20.04 3.34 2.54
N LYS A 62 21.30 2.99 2.78
CA LYS A 62 22.17 3.83 3.60
C LYS A 62 22.61 5.00 2.72
N LEU A 63 22.46 6.23 3.24
CA LEU A 63 23.10 7.39 2.64
C LEU A 63 24.49 7.50 3.30
N ASP A 64 25.54 7.76 2.53
CA ASP A 64 26.94 7.62 2.98
C ASP A 64 27.18 8.27 4.36
N ASP A 65 26.78 9.53 4.51
CA ASP A 65 27.00 10.31 5.74
C ASP A 65 25.79 10.30 6.71
N PHE A 66 24.70 9.60 6.38
CA PHE A 66 23.47 9.61 7.18
C PHE A 66 22.82 8.23 7.26
N ASP A 67 22.60 7.75 8.49
CA ASP A 67 21.87 6.49 8.73
C ASP A 67 20.36 6.69 8.50
N TYR A 68 20.00 6.79 7.23
CA TYR A 68 18.62 6.95 6.80
C TYR A 68 17.76 5.74 7.17
N LYS A 69 18.36 4.54 7.15
CA LYS A 69 17.70 3.31 7.58
C LYS A 69 17.35 3.39 9.07
N GLY A 70 18.28 3.80 9.92
CA GLY A 70 18.04 4.01 11.35
C GLY A 70 16.97 5.07 11.61
N TYR A 71 17.04 6.19 10.91
CA TYR A 71 16.04 7.26 10.98
C TYR A 71 14.62 6.76 10.66
N LEU A 72 14.46 6.03 9.56
CA LEU A 72 13.16 5.46 9.16
C LEU A 72 12.69 4.37 10.14
N ALA A 73 13.60 3.55 10.65
CA ALA A 73 13.28 2.53 11.64
C ALA A 73 12.74 3.14 12.94
N HIS A 74 13.30 4.27 13.40
CA HIS A 74 12.76 5.02 14.54
C HIS A 74 11.36 5.57 14.29
N GLN A 75 10.98 5.78 13.02
CA GLN A 75 9.63 6.15 12.63
C GLN A 75 8.71 4.93 12.42
N GLY A 76 9.21 3.70 12.60
CA GLY A 76 8.47 2.46 12.35
C GLY A 76 8.37 2.07 10.87
N ILE A 77 9.18 2.70 10.01
CA ILE A 77 9.23 2.43 8.57
C ILE A 77 10.44 1.54 8.29
N TYR A 78 10.18 0.33 7.80
CA TYR A 78 11.22 -0.66 7.53
C TYR A 78 11.38 -0.98 6.05
N SER A 79 10.56 -0.37 5.20
CA SER A 79 10.48 -0.69 3.78
C SER A 79 10.20 0.56 2.97
N THR A 80 10.81 0.61 1.80
CA THR A 80 10.65 1.69 0.82
C THR A 80 10.22 1.12 -0.51
N MET A 81 9.52 1.91 -1.31
CA MET A 81 9.15 1.53 -2.68
C MET A 81 9.33 2.74 -3.60
N LEU A 82 10.17 2.57 -4.61
CA LEU A 82 10.49 3.62 -5.58
C LEU A 82 9.54 3.54 -6.77
N TYR A 83 8.84 4.63 -7.05
CA TYR A 83 7.93 4.82 -8.19
C TYR A 83 7.03 3.62 -8.48
N PRO A 84 6.25 3.15 -7.49
CA PRO A 84 5.30 2.08 -7.74
C PRO A 84 4.16 2.49 -8.64
N GLU A 85 3.50 1.48 -9.20
CA GLU A 85 2.18 1.64 -9.79
C GLU A 85 1.16 1.75 -8.66
N ILE A 86 0.30 2.78 -8.74
CA ILE A 86 -0.69 3.08 -7.71
C ILE A 86 -2.06 3.19 -8.35
N GLU A 87 -2.98 2.41 -7.83
CA GLU A 87 -4.41 2.52 -8.09
C GLU A 87 -5.10 2.99 -6.81
N ILE A 88 -5.97 3.99 -6.94
CA ILE A 88 -6.70 4.55 -5.81
C ILE A 88 -8.00 3.76 -5.68
N SER A 89 -8.06 2.90 -4.66
CA SER A 89 -9.25 2.14 -4.34
C SER A 89 -10.32 3.02 -3.68
N GLU A 90 -9.91 3.94 -2.80
CA GLU A 90 -10.82 4.86 -2.11
C GLU A 90 -10.14 6.21 -1.81
N ARG A 91 -10.91 7.30 -1.91
CA ARG A 91 -10.45 8.67 -1.64
C ARG A 91 -10.86 9.15 -0.24
N GLY A 92 -9.90 9.58 0.55
CA GLY A 92 -10.05 10.05 1.93
C GLY A 92 -10.52 11.49 2.04
N LYS A 93 -11.70 11.84 1.50
CA LYS A 93 -12.46 13.05 1.88
C LYS A 93 -13.96 12.81 1.81
N GLY A 94 -14.49 12.31 2.92
CA GLY A 94 -15.92 12.18 3.15
C GLY A 94 -16.14 11.01 4.11
N ILE A 95 -16.52 11.32 5.34
CA ILE A 95 -16.88 10.32 6.35
C ILE A 95 -17.83 9.30 5.72
N LYS A 96 -17.34 8.10 5.44
CA LYS A 96 -18.16 6.91 5.23
C LYS A 96 -17.56 5.79 6.06
N PRO A 97 -18.38 5.12 6.88
CA PRO A 97 -17.96 4.50 8.12
C PRO A 97 -17.22 3.18 7.85
N LEU A 98 -16.51 2.72 8.88
CA LEU A 98 -15.61 1.55 9.00
C LEU A 98 -16.11 0.20 8.44
N GLU A 99 -17.24 0.13 7.74
CA GLU A 99 -17.82 -1.10 7.19
C GLU A 99 -17.16 -1.56 5.88
N TRP A 100 -16.50 -0.66 5.12
CA TRP A 100 -15.88 -1.04 3.84
C TRP A 100 -14.53 -1.77 3.95
N VAL A 101 -13.80 -1.57 5.05
CA VAL A 101 -12.59 -2.39 5.32
C VAL A 101 -12.97 -3.86 5.55
N TYR A 102 -14.20 -4.14 6.00
CA TYR A 102 -14.70 -5.51 6.17
C TYR A 102 -15.29 -6.14 4.89
N SER A 103 -15.62 -5.37 3.84
CA SER A 103 -16.20 -5.91 2.60
C SER A 103 -15.19 -6.37 1.55
N LEU A 104 -13.91 -6.04 1.68
CA LEU A 104 -12.84 -6.63 0.87
C LEU A 104 -12.58 -8.12 1.20
N ARG A 105 -13.21 -8.64 2.27
CA ARG A 105 -13.06 -10.03 2.71
C ARG A 105 -13.82 -11.06 1.85
N ASN A 106 -14.61 -10.66 0.85
CA ASN A 106 -15.46 -11.61 0.10
C ASN A 106 -15.26 -11.66 -1.42
N GLY A 107 -14.26 -10.98 -1.99
CA GLY A 107 -14.24 -10.71 -3.44
C GLY A 107 -13.36 -11.56 -4.36
N LEU A 108 -12.31 -12.25 -3.87
CA LEU A 108 -11.21 -12.65 -4.78
C LEU A 108 -10.63 -14.06 -4.56
N SER A 109 -11.41 -15.02 -4.07
CA SER A 109 -11.02 -16.45 -4.13
C SER A 109 -12.23 -17.38 -4.20
N GLN A 110 -12.98 -17.30 -5.30
CA GLN A 110 -13.76 -18.45 -5.80
C GLN A 110 -13.72 -18.50 -7.34
N THR A 111 -12.52 -18.60 -7.91
CA THR A 111 -12.35 -19.00 -9.32
C THR A 111 -11.10 -19.86 -9.47
N LEU A 112 -11.03 -20.99 -8.74
CA LEU A 112 -10.24 -22.13 -9.21
C LEU A 112 -10.55 -23.45 -8.48
N THR A 113 -11.79 -23.93 -8.55
CA THR A 113 -12.04 -25.37 -8.39
C THR A 113 -13.17 -25.81 -9.30
N GLU A 114 -12.80 -26.68 -10.26
CA GLU A 114 -13.62 -27.67 -10.98
C GLU A 114 -14.75 -27.12 -11.88
N VAL A 115 -14.63 -27.10 -13.21
CA VAL A 115 -14.40 -28.24 -14.13
C VAL A 115 -15.35 -29.41 -13.83
N LEU A 116 -16.63 -29.26 -14.17
CA LEU A 116 -17.38 -30.09 -15.12
C LEU A 116 -18.90 -29.88 -14.93
N PRO A 117 -19.66 -29.61 -16.00
CA PRO A 117 -21.09 -29.88 -16.01
C PRO A 117 -21.27 -31.37 -16.28
N GLU A 118 -21.95 -32.11 -15.42
CA GLU A 118 -22.65 -33.31 -15.89
C GLU A 118 -24.13 -33.27 -15.48
N PRO A 119 -25.03 -33.50 -16.45
CA PRO A 119 -26.46 -33.57 -16.23
C PRO A 119 -26.85 -34.97 -15.73
N GLN A 120 -27.87 -35.04 -14.87
CA GLN A 120 -29.10 -35.86 -15.00
C GLN A 120 -30.07 -35.49 -13.87
#